data_AF-A0A1H2YKA3-F1
#
_entry.id   AF-A0A1H2YKA3-F1
#
_cell.length_a   1.000
_cell.length_b   1.000
_cell.length_c   1.000
_cell.angle_alpha   90.00
_cell.angle_beta   90.00
_cell.angle_gamma   90.00
#
_symmetry.space_group_name_H-M   'P 1'
#
loop_
_entity.id
_entity.type
_entity.pdbx_description
1 polymer ?
#
loop_
_entity_poly.entity_id
_entity_poly.type
_entity_poly.pdbx_seq_one_letter_code
_entity_poly.pdbx_strand_id
1 'polypeptide(L)'
;MNKKTAILSACLCLGFALTARAGAWEPDDLNREEAALVGFYQGNGEQVAVRENKGRLQLLYRFQSGDRDYTGSNVYQLVKNHYDNYELREVGPNTDADSTVRFDRDRNGQGISLNLGQKSYTRKFTGGENGKPIRVNPAKPLEELRKEAAAAAAPSLPYDKTAELVDLARTVPGLKLDLRYTTDNNLFGAPLVLSSQVLLDRNAAQALARVQTGLKPYGYGLVVWEAYRSWRDFKLATLALGKEHADMLPKAEEGYSHNSGRSLDVSLYSLETGEEVPMISDFDEPSPAQYAQFAGGTQKQRYLRDLLRQQMTLQGFTASDMEWWHFDYDAGNRYQVLNQ
;
A
#
# COMPACT_ATOMS: atom_id res chain seq x y z
N MET A 1 10.76 52.80 -64.91
CA MET A 1 11.98 51.95 -65.06
C MET A 1 12.31 51.31 -63.72
N ASN A 2 12.62 50.01 -63.78
CA ASN A 2 13.26 49.14 -62.78
C ASN A 2 12.44 48.56 -61.61
N LYS A 3 12.10 47.28 -61.84
CA LYS A 3 11.78 46.21 -60.89
C LYS A 3 12.75 46.20 -59.70
N LYS A 4 12.24 45.92 -58.49
CA LYS A 4 13.06 45.37 -57.41
C LYS A 4 12.41 44.13 -56.80
N THR A 5 13.27 43.13 -56.75
CA THR A 5 13.23 41.74 -56.29
C THR A 5 12.76 41.56 -54.84
N ALA A 6 12.12 40.42 -54.61
CA ALA A 6 11.79 39.86 -53.31
C ALA A 6 13.04 39.38 -52.56
N ILE A 7 13.04 39.54 -51.24
CA ILE A 7 13.79 38.69 -50.30
C ILE A 7 12.84 38.42 -49.13
N LEU A 8 12.39 37.17 -49.03
CA LEU A 8 11.65 36.63 -47.90
C LEU A 8 12.70 36.12 -46.89
N SER A 9 12.88 36.81 -45.76
CA SER A 9 13.73 36.32 -44.66
C SER A 9 12.94 35.30 -43.84
N ALA A 10 13.36 34.03 -43.91
CA ALA A 10 12.95 32.99 -42.98
C ALA A 10 13.70 33.17 -41.65
N CYS A 11 12.99 33.64 -40.62
CA CYS A 11 13.49 33.57 -39.25
C CYS A 11 13.25 32.17 -38.69
N LEU A 12 14.32 31.37 -38.69
CA LEU A 12 14.37 30.05 -38.04
C LEU A 12 14.49 30.28 -36.52
N CYS A 13 13.37 30.25 -35.80
CA CYS A 13 13.38 30.21 -34.34
C CYS A 13 13.80 28.80 -33.90
N LEU A 14 15.09 28.59 -33.60
CA LEU A 14 15.53 27.47 -32.78
C LEU A 14 15.03 27.71 -31.35
N GLY A 15 13.88 27.14 -31.03
CA GLY A 15 13.45 26.95 -29.64
C GLY A 15 14.34 25.91 -28.98
N PHE A 16 15.32 26.36 -28.20
CA PHE A 16 16.00 25.50 -27.24
C PHE A 16 14.98 25.04 -26.20
N ALA A 17 14.49 23.80 -26.33
CA ALA A 17 13.78 23.12 -25.27
C ALA A 17 14.79 22.76 -24.17
N LEU A 18 15.05 23.68 -23.24
CA LEU A 18 15.57 23.30 -21.93
C LEU A 18 14.44 22.56 -21.20
N THR A 19 14.33 21.25 -21.42
CA THR A 19 13.67 20.37 -20.45
C THR A 19 14.59 20.24 -19.26
N ALA A 20 14.63 21.25 -18.41
CA ALA A 20 15.07 21.05 -17.04
C ALA A 20 14.09 20.05 -16.42
N ARG A 21 14.50 18.78 -16.34
CA ARG A 21 13.86 17.84 -15.41
C ARG A 21 14.11 18.42 -14.03
N ALA A 22 13.20 19.24 -13.54
CA ALA A 22 13.07 19.42 -12.10
C ALA A 22 12.83 18.01 -11.57
N GLY A 23 13.86 17.41 -10.97
CA GLY A 23 13.71 16.11 -10.33
C GLY A 23 12.54 16.21 -9.37
N ALA A 24 11.61 15.26 -9.43
CA ALA A 24 10.56 15.21 -8.44
C ALA A 24 11.22 15.15 -7.06
N TRP A 25 10.90 16.10 -6.19
CA TRP A 25 11.42 16.08 -4.82
C TRP A 25 10.84 14.85 -4.11
N GLU A 26 11.72 14.08 -3.48
CA GLU A 26 11.41 12.89 -2.68
C GLU A 26 11.94 13.10 -1.26
N PRO A 27 11.21 12.68 -0.20
CA PRO A 27 11.72 12.69 1.16
C PRO A 27 12.91 11.73 1.34
N ASP A 28 13.93 12.16 2.07
CA ASP A 28 15.09 11.33 2.42
C ASP A 28 14.68 10.16 3.33
N ASP A 29 15.48 9.08 3.29
CA ASP A 29 15.35 7.97 4.22
C ASP A 29 15.73 8.38 5.65
N LEU A 30 14.93 7.95 6.62
CA LEU A 30 15.29 8.08 8.03
C LEU A 30 16.48 7.17 8.34
N ASN A 31 17.38 7.62 9.23
CA ASN A 31 18.47 6.77 9.69
C ASN A 31 17.93 5.49 10.37
N ARG A 32 18.68 4.40 10.25
CA ARG A 32 18.24 3.07 10.71
C ARG A 32 17.91 3.02 12.21
N GLU A 33 18.64 3.77 13.04
CA GLU A 33 18.43 3.78 14.48
C GLU A 33 17.07 4.37 14.86
N GLU A 34 16.68 5.48 14.26
CA GLU A 34 15.39 6.12 14.52
C GLU A 34 14.27 5.41 13.77
N ALA A 35 14.52 4.88 12.58
CA ALA A 35 13.55 4.07 11.84
C ALA A 35 13.13 2.84 12.67
N ALA A 36 14.05 2.25 13.44
CA ALA A 36 13.75 1.14 14.34
C ALA A 36 12.85 1.52 15.54
N LEU A 37 12.56 2.80 15.77
CA LEU A 37 11.60 3.30 16.77
C LEU A 37 10.24 3.65 16.18
N VAL A 38 10.11 3.74 14.85
CA VAL A 38 8.83 3.95 14.17
C VAL A 38 8.00 2.68 14.31
N GLY A 39 6.72 2.83 14.65
CA GLY A 39 5.80 1.70 14.83
C GLY A 39 4.66 1.98 15.80
N PHE A 40 3.90 0.94 16.13
CA PHE A 40 2.75 0.99 17.02
C PHE A 40 3.11 0.62 18.44
N TYR A 41 2.55 1.32 19.42
CA TYR A 41 2.78 1.05 20.84
C TYR A 41 1.45 1.05 21.58
N GLN A 42 1.26 0.13 22.51
CA GLN A 42 0.05 0.05 23.32
C GLN A 42 0.36 -0.19 24.79
N GLY A 43 -0.48 0.35 25.65
CA GLY A 43 -0.34 0.24 27.09
C GLY A 43 -1.35 1.14 27.78
N ASN A 44 -1.66 0.86 29.05
CA ASN A 44 -2.54 1.71 29.86
C ASN A 44 -3.95 1.91 29.25
N GLY A 45 -4.43 0.95 28.44
CA GLY A 45 -5.71 1.07 27.71
C GLY A 45 -5.67 1.99 26.49
N GLU A 46 -4.48 2.49 26.11
CA GLU A 46 -4.26 3.45 25.04
C GLU A 46 -3.40 2.84 23.91
N GLN A 47 -3.50 3.42 22.73
CA GLN A 47 -2.63 3.13 21.59
C GLN A 47 -2.00 4.43 21.09
N VAL A 48 -0.69 4.40 20.85
CA VAL A 48 0.07 5.50 20.24
C VAL A 48 0.88 4.96 19.07
N ALA A 49 1.16 5.81 18.10
CA ALA A 49 2.08 5.49 17.03
C ALA A 49 3.27 6.45 17.07
N VAL A 50 4.46 5.94 16.77
CA VAL A 50 5.63 6.76 16.51
C VAL A 50 5.85 6.77 15.01
N ARG A 51 5.92 7.97 14.43
CA ARG A 51 6.14 8.18 13.00
C ARG A 51 7.34 9.08 12.77
N GLU A 52 7.84 9.09 11.55
CA GLU A 52 8.79 10.10 11.10
C GLU A 52 8.10 11.13 10.20
N ASN A 53 8.48 12.40 10.36
CA ASN A 53 8.06 13.49 9.50
C ASN A 53 9.14 14.58 9.38
N LYS A 54 9.66 14.82 8.17
CA LYS A 54 10.71 15.81 7.87
C LYS A 54 12.00 15.58 8.68
N GLY A 55 12.42 14.33 8.79
CA GLY A 55 13.61 13.89 9.52
C GLY A 55 13.47 13.94 11.04
N ARG A 56 12.24 14.03 11.57
CA ARG A 56 11.98 14.10 13.02
C ARG A 56 10.92 13.10 13.43
N LEU A 57 11.12 12.46 14.57
CA LEU A 57 10.10 11.60 15.15
C LEU A 57 8.93 12.42 15.71
N GLN A 58 7.73 11.86 15.60
CA GLN A 58 6.51 12.40 16.19
C GLN A 58 5.74 11.28 16.88
N LEU A 59 5.10 11.60 18.00
CA LEU A 59 4.18 10.72 18.69
C LEU A 59 2.74 11.11 18.31
N LEU A 60 2.01 10.13 17.81
CA LEU A 60 0.60 10.23 17.43
C LEU A 60 -0.22 9.61 18.56
N TYR A 61 -0.94 10.46 19.28
CA TYR A 61 -1.81 10.05 20.36
C TYR A 61 -3.26 9.93 19.84
N ARG A 62 -3.75 8.70 19.81
CA ARG A 62 -5.08 8.37 19.31
C ARG A 62 -6.09 8.42 20.45
N PHE A 63 -6.92 9.47 20.47
CA PHE A 63 -7.92 9.66 21.54
C PHE A 63 -9.34 9.21 21.15
N GLN A 64 -9.62 9.04 19.85
CA GLN A 64 -10.92 8.57 19.36
C GLN A 64 -10.85 7.06 19.10
N SER A 65 -11.83 6.31 19.61
CA SER A 65 -11.89 4.85 19.38
C SER A 65 -12.18 4.48 17.92
N GLY A 66 -12.81 5.38 17.15
CA GLY A 66 -13.11 5.21 15.74
C GLY A 66 -12.00 5.62 14.76
N ASP A 67 -10.93 6.27 15.23
CA ASP A 67 -9.80 6.69 14.40
C ASP A 67 -8.92 5.47 14.09
N ARG A 68 -9.20 4.79 12.98
CA ARG A 68 -8.53 3.54 12.62
C ARG A 68 -7.17 3.75 11.95
N ASP A 69 -6.96 4.92 11.36
CA ASP A 69 -5.80 5.25 10.53
C ASP A 69 -4.90 6.34 11.14
N TYR A 70 -5.22 6.80 12.36
CA TYR A 70 -4.49 7.82 13.12
C TYR A 70 -4.54 9.22 12.50
N THR A 71 -5.41 9.47 11.52
CA THR A 71 -5.56 10.80 10.91
C THR A 71 -6.15 11.82 11.88
N GLY A 72 -6.97 11.37 12.83
CA GLY A 72 -7.55 12.18 13.89
C GLY A 72 -6.68 12.35 15.12
N SER A 73 -5.44 11.85 15.11
CA SER A 73 -4.57 11.83 16.29
C SER A 73 -3.99 13.21 16.63
N ASN A 74 -3.80 13.46 17.93
CA ASN A 74 -2.96 14.57 18.38
C ASN A 74 -1.50 14.25 18.05
N VAL A 75 -0.78 15.19 17.46
CA VAL A 75 0.60 14.99 17.00
C VAL A 75 1.55 15.82 17.84
N TYR A 76 2.50 15.15 18.48
CA TYR A 76 3.53 15.78 19.29
C TYR A 76 4.91 15.54 18.68
N GLN A 77 5.72 16.59 18.56
CA GLN A 77 7.08 16.45 18.06
C GLN A 77 7.97 15.86 19.15
N LEU A 78 8.80 14.88 18.78
CA LEU A 78 9.84 14.33 19.63
C LEU A 78 11.18 14.98 19.28
N VAL A 79 11.75 15.72 20.22
CA VAL A 79 13.07 16.33 20.08
C VAL A 79 14.09 15.40 20.74
N LYS A 80 15.02 14.88 19.96
CA LYS A 80 16.07 14.00 20.47
C LYS A 80 16.93 14.75 21.48
N ASN A 81 17.08 14.19 22.67
CA ASN A 81 17.99 14.69 23.69
C ASN A 81 19.27 13.85 23.67
N HIS A 82 19.23 12.62 24.18
CA HIS A 82 20.39 11.72 24.24
C HIS A 82 20.00 10.25 24.12
N TYR A 83 20.69 9.51 23.24
CA TYR A 83 20.38 8.13 22.87
C TYR A 83 18.89 7.96 22.50
N ASP A 84 18.19 7.12 23.26
CA ASP A 84 16.78 6.79 23.11
C ASP A 84 15.86 7.66 23.98
N ASN A 85 16.35 8.79 24.48
CA ASN A 85 15.57 9.77 25.23
C ASN A 85 15.21 10.98 24.35
N TYR A 86 13.94 11.33 24.37
CA TYR A 86 13.34 12.42 23.62
C TYR A 86 12.50 13.29 24.54
N GLU A 87 12.39 14.57 24.19
CA GLU A 87 11.42 15.49 24.77
C GLU A 87 10.20 15.56 23.86
N LEU A 88 9.04 15.23 24.41
CA LEU A 88 7.75 15.47 23.78
C LEU A 88 7.37 16.93 24.04
N ARG A 89 7.25 17.71 22.97
CA ARG A 89 6.85 19.12 23.03
C ARG A 89 5.39 19.30 22.67
N GLU A 90 4.61 19.85 23.59
CA GLU A 90 3.26 20.34 23.34
C GLU A 90 3.30 21.83 23.00
N VAL A 91 3.30 22.16 21.70
CA VAL A 91 3.36 23.56 21.25
C VAL A 91 1.94 24.11 21.15
N GLY A 92 1.54 24.94 22.11
CA GLY A 92 0.31 25.73 22.08
C GLY A 92 0.61 27.22 22.34
N PRO A 93 -0.29 28.15 21.99
CA PRO A 93 -0.08 29.58 22.21
C PRO A 93 0.11 29.96 23.70
N ASN A 94 -0.26 29.08 24.65
CA ASN A 94 -0.20 29.31 26.10
C ASN A 94 0.33 28.11 26.92
N THR A 95 0.94 27.10 26.29
CA THR A 95 1.45 25.90 26.97
C THR A 95 2.86 25.58 26.52
N ASP A 96 3.77 25.43 27.49
CA ASP A 96 5.14 24.96 27.32
C ASP A 96 5.37 23.80 28.30
N ALA A 97 4.69 22.69 28.02
CA ALA A 97 4.76 21.48 28.82
C ALA A 97 5.63 20.44 28.09
N ASP A 98 6.72 20.04 28.75
CA ASP A 98 7.61 18.99 28.26
C ASP A 98 7.39 17.70 29.03
N SER A 99 7.38 16.58 28.32
CA SER A 99 7.41 15.24 28.90
C SER A 99 8.53 14.42 28.30
N THR A 100 9.25 13.67 29.13
CA THR A 100 10.28 12.76 28.63
C THR A 100 9.64 11.51 28.03
N VAL A 101 10.07 11.17 26.82
CA VAL A 101 9.83 9.89 26.16
C VAL A 101 11.12 9.12 26.12
N ARG A 102 11.13 7.91 26.68
CA ARG A 102 12.28 7.00 26.62
C ARG A 102 11.89 5.73 25.89
N PHE A 103 12.64 5.37 24.85
CA PHE A 103 12.51 4.08 24.19
C PHE A 103 13.42 3.05 24.83
N ASP A 104 12.98 1.80 24.83
CA ASP A 104 13.84 0.64 25.08
C ASP A 104 13.94 -0.20 23.82
N ARG A 105 15.10 -0.82 23.61
CA ARG A 105 15.42 -1.65 22.44
C ARG A 105 15.72 -3.08 22.84
N ASP A 106 15.52 -4.00 21.89
CA ASP A 106 16.05 -5.35 21.99
C ASP A 106 17.56 -5.40 21.62
N ARG A 107 18.13 -6.60 21.67
CA ARG A 107 19.54 -6.85 21.33
C ARG A 107 19.91 -6.56 19.87
N ASN A 108 18.92 -6.45 18.98
CA ASN A 108 19.12 -6.16 17.56
C ASN A 108 18.94 -4.65 17.28
N GLY A 109 18.69 -3.84 18.31
CA GLY A 109 18.44 -2.41 18.18
C GLY A 109 16.99 -2.07 17.81
N GLN A 110 16.07 -3.03 17.78
CA GLN A 110 14.66 -2.76 17.48
C GLN A 110 13.96 -2.17 18.70
N GLY A 111 13.26 -1.04 18.56
CA GLY A 111 12.46 -0.50 19.65
C GLY A 111 11.37 -1.48 20.07
N ILE A 112 11.24 -1.76 21.36
CA ILE A 112 10.28 -2.75 21.93
C ILE A 112 9.29 -2.14 22.91
N SER A 113 9.61 -0.99 23.48
CA SER A 113 8.71 -0.23 24.34
C SER A 113 9.06 1.24 24.32
N LEU A 114 8.12 2.07 24.77
CA LEU A 114 8.38 3.45 25.12
C LEU A 114 7.71 3.78 26.45
N ASN A 115 8.36 4.63 27.23
CA ASN A 115 7.85 5.19 28.47
C ASN A 115 7.61 6.69 28.27
N LEU A 116 6.41 7.16 28.58
CA LEU A 116 6.00 8.57 28.54
C LEU A 116 5.58 8.98 29.94
N GLY A 117 6.47 9.69 30.65
CA GLY A 117 6.30 9.94 32.08
C GLY A 117 6.17 8.64 32.88
N GLN A 118 5.04 8.44 33.55
CA GLN A 118 4.75 7.21 34.33
C GLN A 118 4.05 6.12 33.50
N LYS A 119 3.65 6.40 32.27
CA LYS A 119 2.95 5.45 31.39
C LYS A 119 3.96 4.65 30.58
N SER A 120 3.75 3.33 30.50
CA SER A 120 4.58 2.44 29.69
C SER A 120 3.75 1.82 28.57
N TYR A 121 4.32 1.74 27.37
CA TYR A 121 3.68 1.18 26.18
C TYR A 121 4.61 0.15 25.54
N THR A 122 4.10 -1.07 25.33
CA THR A 122 4.79 -2.13 24.61
C THR A 122 4.54 -1.99 23.12
N ARG A 123 5.58 -2.15 22.30
CA ARG A 123 5.45 -2.13 20.85
C ARG A 123 4.58 -3.29 20.36
N LYS A 124 3.73 -3.01 19.39
CA LYS A 124 3.02 -3.98 18.57
C LYS A 124 3.69 -4.07 17.21
N PHE A 125 4.45 -5.14 17.05
CA PHE A 125 5.02 -5.52 15.77
C PHE A 125 3.91 -6.01 14.86
N THR A 126 3.91 -5.50 13.64
CA THR A 126 3.06 -5.99 12.55
C THR A 126 3.84 -6.99 11.68
N GLY A 127 3.18 -7.57 10.69
CA GLY A 127 3.81 -8.50 9.76
C GLY A 127 4.97 -7.85 9.03
N GLY A 128 6.05 -8.59 8.81
CA GLY A 128 7.21 -8.07 8.08
C GLY A 128 8.22 -7.28 8.93
N GLU A 129 7.80 -6.54 9.98
CA GLU A 129 8.72 -5.69 10.78
C GLU A 129 9.89 -6.46 11.44
N ASN A 130 9.70 -7.75 11.74
CA ASN A 130 10.73 -8.62 12.33
C ASN A 130 11.07 -9.82 11.42
N GLY A 131 10.79 -9.73 10.12
CA GLY A 131 10.94 -10.85 9.19
C GLY A 131 9.99 -12.03 9.47
N LYS A 132 8.95 -11.80 10.29
CA LYS A 132 7.90 -12.77 10.57
C LYS A 132 6.66 -12.37 9.78
N PRO A 133 6.27 -13.14 8.76
CA PRO A 133 5.01 -12.89 8.07
C PRO A 133 3.85 -13.15 9.02
N ILE A 134 2.77 -12.40 8.85
CA ILE A 134 1.50 -12.73 9.52
C ILE A 134 0.97 -14.01 8.87
N ARG A 135 0.52 -14.94 9.73
CA ARG A 135 -0.07 -16.21 9.30
C ARG A 135 -1.40 -16.43 10.00
N VAL A 136 -2.37 -16.89 9.24
CA VAL A 136 -3.61 -17.48 9.75
C VAL A 136 -3.51 -18.99 9.64
N ASN A 137 -4.10 -19.70 10.59
CA ASN A 137 -4.23 -21.15 10.47
C ASN A 137 -5.49 -21.47 9.67
N PRO A 138 -5.38 -22.14 8.50
CA PRO A 138 -6.56 -22.51 7.73
C PRO A 138 -7.51 -23.39 8.56
N ALA A 139 -8.82 -23.17 8.45
CA ALA A 139 -9.84 -23.89 9.21
C ALA A 139 -9.84 -25.42 8.97
N LYS A 140 -9.33 -25.87 7.82
CA LYS A 140 -9.08 -27.26 7.43
C LYS A 140 -7.87 -27.30 6.48
N PRO A 141 -7.29 -28.48 6.17
CA PRO A 141 -6.24 -28.60 5.16
C PRO A 141 -6.66 -27.97 3.82
N LEU A 142 -5.81 -27.13 3.23
CA LEU A 142 -6.15 -26.37 2.02
C LEU A 142 -6.59 -27.25 0.85
N GLU A 143 -6.06 -28.47 0.74
CA GLU A 143 -6.45 -29.40 -0.33
C GLU A 143 -7.89 -29.91 -0.19
N GLU A 144 -8.38 -30.07 1.05
CA GLU A 144 -9.79 -30.40 1.29
C GLU A 144 -10.69 -29.22 0.96
N LEU A 145 -10.28 -28.01 1.40
CA LEU A 145 -11.01 -26.79 1.11
C LEU A 145 -11.03 -26.46 -0.38
N ARG A 146 -9.98 -26.81 -1.13
CA ARG A 146 -9.93 -26.63 -2.58
C ARG A 146 -10.98 -27.48 -3.28
N LYS A 147 -11.19 -28.73 -2.83
CA LYS A 147 -12.26 -29.60 -3.33
C LYS A 147 -13.64 -29.04 -2.99
N GLU A 148 -13.82 -28.52 -1.77
CA GLU A 148 -15.06 -27.88 -1.32
C GLU A 148 -15.38 -26.64 -2.18
N ALA A 149 -14.39 -25.76 -2.41
CA ALA A 149 -14.54 -24.59 -3.27
C ALA A 149 -14.81 -24.96 -4.74
N ALA A 150 -14.14 -25.99 -5.26
CA ALA A 150 -14.34 -26.45 -6.64
C ALA A 150 -15.75 -26.99 -6.89
N ALA A 151 -16.37 -27.62 -5.89
CA ALA A 151 -17.74 -28.14 -5.95
C ALA A 151 -18.81 -27.04 -5.79
N ALA A 152 -18.44 -25.85 -5.32
CA ALA A 152 -19.35 -24.73 -5.16
C ALA A 152 -19.65 -24.02 -6.50
N ALA A 153 -20.84 -23.44 -6.60
CA ALA A 153 -21.26 -22.65 -7.76
C ALA A 153 -21.05 -21.16 -7.50
N ALA A 154 -20.45 -20.46 -8.47
CA ALA A 154 -20.31 -19.01 -8.41
C ALA A 154 -21.71 -18.35 -8.37
N PRO A 155 -21.87 -17.25 -7.63
CA PRO A 155 -23.15 -16.57 -7.52
C PRO A 155 -23.55 -16.02 -8.89
N SER A 156 -24.84 -16.11 -9.21
CA SER A 156 -25.43 -15.44 -10.38
C SER A 156 -26.13 -14.16 -9.89
N LEU A 157 -25.51 -13.02 -10.16
CA LEU A 157 -25.97 -11.70 -9.72
C LEU A 157 -26.31 -10.86 -10.97
N PRO A 158 -27.09 -9.78 -10.84
CA PRO A 158 -27.26 -8.82 -11.94
C PRO A 158 -25.91 -8.16 -12.26
N TYR A 159 -25.54 -8.11 -13.54
CA TYR A 159 -24.29 -7.51 -14.00
C TYR A 159 -24.56 -6.52 -15.14
N ASP A 160 -23.78 -5.45 -15.17
CA ASP A 160 -23.84 -4.42 -16.21
C ASP A 160 -22.93 -4.77 -17.39
N LYS A 161 -21.78 -5.41 -17.08
CA LYS A 161 -20.68 -5.65 -18.03
C LYS A 161 -19.95 -6.95 -17.73
N THR A 162 -19.19 -7.44 -18.69
CA THR A 162 -18.25 -8.55 -18.56
C THR A 162 -16.86 -8.07 -18.95
N ALA A 163 -15.84 -8.40 -18.15
CA ALA A 163 -14.47 -8.01 -18.44
C ALA A 163 -13.89 -8.82 -19.59
N GLU A 164 -13.04 -8.17 -20.40
CA GLU A 164 -12.24 -8.85 -21.40
C GLU A 164 -10.84 -9.09 -20.84
N LEU A 165 -10.62 -10.26 -20.23
CA LEU A 165 -9.36 -10.58 -19.56
C LEU A 165 -8.19 -10.68 -20.55
N VAL A 166 -7.10 -9.99 -20.23
CA VAL A 166 -5.81 -10.09 -20.92
C VAL A 166 -4.69 -10.34 -19.91
N ASP A 167 -3.64 -11.02 -20.35
CA ASP A 167 -2.46 -11.29 -19.54
C ASP A 167 -1.57 -10.04 -19.44
N LEU A 168 -1.43 -9.50 -18.22
CA LEU A 168 -0.62 -8.32 -17.93
C LEU A 168 0.85 -8.52 -18.27
N ALA A 169 1.39 -9.73 -18.09
CA ALA A 169 2.79 -10.03 -18.39
C ALA A 169 3.12 -9.80 -19.87
N ARG A 170 2.11 -9.93 -20.75
CA ARG A 170 2.24 -9.74 -22.20
C ARG A 170 1.82 -8.35 -22.66
N THR A 171 0.87 -7.73 -21.96
CA THR A 171 0.21 -6.49 -22.41
C THR A 171 0.77 -5.23 -21.79
N VAL A 172 1.45 -5.33 -20.65
CA VAL A 172 2.00 -4.18 -19.92
C VAL A 172 3.49 -4.40 -19.62
N PRO A 173 4.38 -4.07 -20.57
CA PRO A 173 5.82 -4.26 -20.41
C PRO A 173 6.40 -3.50 -19.21
N GLY A 174 7.35 -4.11 -18.51
CA GLY A 174 8.05 -3.50 -17.37
C GLY A 174 7.35 -3.65 -16.02
N LEU A 175 6.17 -4.28 -15.96
CA LEU A 175 5.60 -4.72 -14.69
C LEU A 175 6.50 -5.78 -14.05
N LYS A 176 6.64 -5.68 -12.73
CA LYS A 176 7.11 -6.79 -11.92
C LYS A 176 5.94 -7.54 -11.33
N LEU A 177 6.13 -8.84 -11.14
CA LEU A 177 5.13 -9.74 -10.60
C LEU A 177 5.69 -10.36 -9.33
N ASP A 178 5.01 -10.13 -8.22
CA ASP A 178 5.22 -10.81 -6.95
C ASP A 178 3.87 -11.32 -6.49
N LEU A 179 3.36 -12.33 -7.21
CA LEU A 179 1.98 -12.81 -7.07
C LEU A 179 1.80 -13.57 -5.75
N ARG A 180 1.46 -12.85 -4.68
CA ARG A 180 1.49 -13.30 -3.28
C ARG A 180 0.68 -14.58 -3.04
N TYR A 181 -0.48 -14.70 -3.68
CA TYR A 181 -1.33 -15.88 -3.56
C TYR A 181 -0.93 -17.08 -4.41
N THR A 182 0.11 -16.97 -5.25
CA THR A 182 0.68 -18.10 -6.00
C THR A 182 1.86 -18.77 -5.28
N THR A 183 2.31 -18.19 -4.17
CA THR A 183 3.45 -18.66 -3.36
C THR A 183 3.02 -18.90 -1.92
N ASP A 184 3.97 -19.17 -1.01
CA ASP A 184 3.74 -19.19 0.44
C ASP A 184 3.91 -17.80 1.09
N ASN A 185 4.19 -16.76 0.31
CA ASN A 185 4.33 -15.39 0.78
C ASN A 185 2.97 -14.69 0.89
N ASN A 186 2.05 -15.25 1.67
CA ASN A 186 0.73 -14.69 1.97
C ASN A 186 0.22 -15.18 3.34
N LEU A 187 -0.89 -14.64 3.86
CA LEU A 187 -1.38 -15.01 5.19
C LEU A 187 -1.61 -16.51 5.41
N PHE A 188 -1.87 -17.31 4.38
CA PHE A 188 -2.14 -18.75 4.51
C PHE A 188 -0.88 -19.61 4.53
N GLY A 189 0.29 -19.03 4.20
CA GLY A 189 1.56 -19.75 4.16
C GLY A 189 1.64 -20.84 3.09
N ALA A 190 0.76 -20.80 2.09
CA ALA A 190 0.73 -21.73 0.96
C ALA A 190 -0.03 -21.10 -0.22
N PRO A 191 0.19 -21.59 -1.46
CA PRO A 191 -0.50 -21.08 -2.64
C PRO A 191 -2.03 -21.30 -2.58
N LEU A 192 -2.78 -20.20 -2.67
CA LEU A 192 -4.23 -20.25 -2.91
C LEU A 192 -4.52 -20.42 -4.40
N VAL A 193 -3.86 -19.62 -5.23
CA VAL A 193 -4.01 -19.57 -6.68
C VAL A 193 -2.92 -20.43 -7.31
N LEU A 194 -3.30 -21.38 -8.16
CA LEU A 194 -2.33 -22.27 -8.84
C LEU A 194 -1.97 -21.81 -10.26
N SER A 195 -2.77 -20.91 -10.84
CA SER A 195 -2.47 -20.31 -12.14
C SER A 195 -1.33 -19.31 -12.00
N SER A 196 -0.43 -19.29 -12.99
CA SER A 196 0.62 -18.27 -13.12
C SER A 196 0.21 -17.08 -14.01
N GLN A 197 -1.02 -17.10 -14.54
CA GLN A 197 -1.52 -15.99 -15.37
C GLN A 197 -1.91 -14.80 -14.49
N VAL A 198 -1.55 -13.60 -14.93
CA VAL A 198 -1.91 -12.34 -14.27
C VAL A 198 -2.91 -11.63 -15.15
N LEU A 199 -4.19 -11.90 -14.91
CA LEU A 199 -5.24 -11.41 -15.79
C LEU A 199 -5.86 -10.12 -15.25
N LEU A 200 -6.20 -9.21 -16.15
CA LEU A 200 -6.95 -8.00 -15.88
C LEU A 200 -7.75 -7.62 -17.13
N ASP A 201 -8.85 -6.90 -16.99
CA ASP A 201 -9.57 -6.36 -18.14
C ASP A 201 -8.67 -5.55 -19.09
N ARG A 202 -8.88 -5.68 -20.40
CA ARG A 202 -8.11 -5.02 -21.45
C ARG A 202 -7.97 -3.51 -21.24
N ASN A 203 -9.04 -2.81 -20.87
CA ASN A 203 -8.99 -1.35 -20.70
C ASN A 203 -8.24 -0.96 -19.43
N ALA A 204 -8.41 -1.75 -18.35
CA ALA A 204 -7.62 -1.57 -17.12
C ALA A 204 -6.13 -1.81 -17.37
N ALA A 205 -5.77 -2.84 -18.13
CA ALA A 205 -4.37 -3.12 -18.51
C ALA A 205 -3.75 -1.96 -19.30
N GLN A 206 -4.48 -1.38 -20.24
CA GLN A 206 -4.04 -0.19 -20.98
C GLN A 206 -3.87 1.03 -20.06
N ALA A 207 -4.75 1.21 -19.08
CA ALA A 207 -4.62 2.26 -18.06
C ALA A 207 -3.37 2.04 -17.20
N LEU A 208 -3.11 0.80 -16.78
CA LEU A 208 -1.94 0.42 -16.00
C LEU A 208 -0.61 0.72 -16.73
N ALA A 209 -0.57 0.52 -18.05
CA ALA A 209 0.57 0.92 -18.87
C ALA A 209 0.84 2.44 -18.83
N ARG A 210 -0.21 3.25 -18.75
CA ARG A 210 -0.08 4.71 -18.57
C ARG A 210 0.34 5.08 -17.15
N VAL A 211 -0.11 4.34 -16.13
CA VAL A 211 0.37 4.52 -14.74
C VAL A 211 1.88 4.32 -14.68
N GLN A 212 2.41 3.23 -15.26
CA GLN A 212 3.87 3.03 -15.33
C GLN A 212 4.59 4.18 -16.04
N THR A 213 3.99 4.73 -17.09
CA THR A 213 4.56 5.89 -17.78
C THR A 213 4.59 7.13 -16.89
N GLY A 214 3.56 7.34 -16.07
CA GLY A 214 3.47 8.43 -15.10
C GLY A 214 4.41 8.29 -13.90
N LEU A 215 4.77 7.06 -13.49
CA LEU A 215 5.71 6.79 -12.41
C LEU A 215 7.18 6.94 -12.82
N LYS A 216 7.52 6.74 -14.10
CA LYS A 216 8.92 6.81 -14.59
C LYS A 216 9.66 8.11 -14.24
N PRO A 217 9.08 9.31 -14.36
CA PRO A 217 9.75 10.56 -13.96
C PRO A 217 10.13 10.62 -12.48
N TYR A 218 9.46 9.83 -11.63
CA TYR A 218 9.73 9.71 -10.19
C TYR A 218 10.71 8.56 -9.88
N GLY A 219 11.18 7.82 -10.89
CA GLY A 219 12.12 6.72 -10.69
C GLY A 219 11.46 5.40 -10.29
N TYR A 220 10.13 5.26 -10.45
CA TYR A 220 9.38 4.09 -10.01
C TYR A 220 8.69 3.34 -11.15
N GLY A 221 8.48 2.04 -10.94
CA GLY A 221 7.57 1.18 -11.69
C GLY A 221 6.64 0.41 -10.75
N LEU A 222 5.72 -0.37 -11.30
CA LEU A 222 4.73 -1.12 -10.53
C LEU A 222 5.14 -2.57 -10.30
N VAL A 223 4.88 -3.06 -9.09
CA VAL A 223 4.82 -4.49 -8.77
C VAL A 223 3.37 -4.88 -8.58
N VAL A 224 2.95 -5.97 -9.23
CA VAL A 224 1.61 -6.55 -9.05
C VAL A 224 1.69 -7.66 -8.02
N TRP A 225 0.96 -7.50 -6.92
CA TRP A 225 0.79 -8.50 -5.87
C TRP A 225 -0.41 -9.42 -6.13
N GLU A 226 -1.51 -8.85 -6.63
CA GLU A 226 -2.70 -9.59 -7.06
C GLU A 226 -3.38 -8.87 -8.23
N ALA A 227 -4.07 -9.62 -9.08
CA ALA A 227 -4.98 -9.09 -10.10
C ALA A 227 -6.26 -9.92 -10.09
N TYR A 228 -6.72 -10.43 -11.24
CA TYR A 228 -7.83 -11.39 -11.27
C TYR A 228 -7.55 -12.61 -10.39
N ARG A 229 -8.47 -12.87 -9.46
CA ARG A 229 -8.56 -14.12 -8.70
C ARG A 229 -9.89 -14.78 -9.02
N SER A 230 -9.85 -16.04 -9.44
CA SER A 230 -11.08 -16.79 -9.75
C SER A 230 -12.03 -16.81 -8.55
N TRP A 231 -13.34 -16.84 -8.82
CA TRP A 231 -14.31 -16.95 -7.72
C TRP A 231 -14.06 -18.19 -6.85
N ARG A 232 -13.62 -19.32 -7.42
CA ARG A 232 -13.26 -20.53 -6.65
C ARG A 232 -12.07 -20.31 -5.72
N ASP A 233 -11.01 -19.64 -6.17
CA ASP A 233 -9.86 -19.35 -5.31
C ASP A 233 -10.24 -18.35 -4.21
N PHE A 234 -11.15 -17.41 -4.49
CA PHE A 234 -11.75 -16.55 -3.47
C PHE A 234 -12.60 -17.34 -2.47
N LYS A 235 -13.43 -18.27 -2.94
CA LYS A 235 -14.20 -19.17 -2.06
C LYS A 235 -13.25 -19.99 -1.17
N LEU A 236 -12.16 -20.53 -1.72
CA LEU A 236 -11.12 -21.20 -0.94
C LEU A 236 -10.56 -20.29 0.17
N ALA A 237 -10.23 -19.03 -0.14
CA ALA A 237 -9.77 -18.08 0.88
C ALA A 237 -10.80 -17.86 1.99
N THR A 238 -12.08 -17.66 1.65
CA THR A 238 -13.15 -17.50 2.67
C THR A 238 -13.33 -18.74 3.55
N LEU A 239 -13.19 -19.94 2.98
CA LEU A 239 -13.26 -21.20 3.73
C LEU A 239 -12.03 -21.39 4.63
N ALA A 240 -10.86 -21.00 4.14
CA ALA A 240 -9.60 -21.10 4.89
C ALA A 240 -9.59 -20.18 6.11
N LEU A 241 -10.08 -18.94 5.99
CA LEU A 241 -10.25 -18.02 7.13
C LEU A 241 -11.21 -18.57 8.19
N GLY A 242 -12.23 -19.31 7.77
CA GLY A 242 -13.22 -19.89 8.67
C GLY A 242 -13.99 -18.83 9.46
N LYS A 243 -14.51 -19.22 10.63
CA LYS A 243 -15.31 -18.32 11.49
C LYS A 243 -14.46 -17.34 12.31
N GLU A 244 -13.21 -17.70 12.59
CA GLU A 244 -12.31 -16.90 13.44
C GLU A 244 -11.93 -15.58 12.79
N HIS A 245 -11.84 -15.57 11.45
CA HIS A 245 -11.40 -14.43 10.66
C HIS A 245 -12.42 -14.05 9.57
N ALA A 246 -13.71 -14.31 9.82
CA ALA A 246 -14.77 -14.12 8.83
C ALA A 246 -15.02 -12.64 8.46
N ASP A 247 -14.49 -11.71 9.24
CA ASP A 247 -14.56 -10.26 9.02
C ASP A 247 -13.44 -9.73 8.11
N MET A 248 -12.42 -10.55 7.79
CA MET A 248 -11.33 -10.16 6.90
C MET A 248 -11.72 -10.13 5.42
N LEU A 249 -12.72 -10.91 5.00
CA LEU A 249 -13.20 -10.96 3.62
C LEU A 249 -14.74 -10.91 3.58
N PRO A 250 -15.33 -10.32 2.52
CA PRO A 250 -16.77 -10.43 2.31
C PRO A 250 -17.17 -11.87 2.01
N LYS A 251 -18.47 -12.16 2.10
CA LYS A 251 -18.98 -13.49 1.76
C LYS A 251 -18.78 -13.79 0.28
N ALA A 252 -18.33 -15.00 -0.04
CA ALA A 252 -18.12 -15.43 -1.42
C ALA A 252 -19.36 -15.27 -2.31
N GLU A 253 -20.56 -15.40 -1.72
CA GLU A 253 -21.84 -15.30 -2.41
C GLU A 253 -22.21 -13.87 -2.82
N GLU A 254 -21.57 -12.86 -2.23
CA GLU A 254 -21.75 -11.44 -2.59
C GLU A 254 -20.91 -11.06 -3.83
N GLY A 255 -19.91 -11.89 -4.16
CA GLY A 255 -18.87 -11.60 -5.14
C GLY A 255 -17.85 -10.60 -4.59
N TYR A 256 -16.64 -10.62 -5.16
CA TYR A 256 -15.58 -9.68 -4.82
C TYR A 256 -14.98 -9.09 -6.09
N SER A 257 -14.46 -7.86 -6.01
CA SER A 257 -14.08 -7.08 -7.20
C SER A 257 -12.94 -7.74 -7.99
N HIS A 258 -11.99 -8.40 -7.30
CA HIS A 258 -10.97 -9.25 -7.94
C HIS A 258 -11.56 -10.38 -8.80
N ASN A 259 -12.72 -10.93 -8.44
CA ASN A 259 -13.37 -12.00 -9.21
C ASN A 259 -13.95 -11.52 -10.53
N SER A 260 -13.98 -10.22 -10.79
CA SER A 260 -14.50 -9.64 -12.02
C SER A 260 -13.40 -9.22 -13.01
N GLY A 261 -12.13 -9.32 -12.61
CA GLY A 261 -10.99 -8.86 -13.44
C GLY A 261 -10.83 -7.35 -13.51
N ARG A 262 -11.39 -6.63 -12.54
CA ARG A 262 -11.42 -5.16 -12.48
C ARG A 262 -10.50 -4.55 -11.45
N SER A 263 -9.93 -5.39 -10.60
CA SER A 263 -9.18 -4.98 -9.42
C SER A 263 -7.77 -5.53 -9.46
N LEU A 264 -6.88 -4.82 -8.81
CA LEU A 264 -5.51 -5.21 -8.64
C LEU A 264 -4.94 -4.63 -7.34
N ASP A 265 -4.01 -5.38 -6.79
CA ASP A 265 -3.20 -5.00 -5.65
C ASP A 265 -1.78 -4.76 -6.12
N VAL A 266 -1.28 -3.55 -5.87
CA VAL A 266 0.00 -3.09 -6.40
C VAL A 266 0.86 -2.38 -5.37
N SER A 267 2.16 -2.47 -5.61
CA SER A 267 3.21 -1.76 -4.91
C SER A 267 4.17 -1.11 -5.93
N LEU A 268 5.25 -0.51 -5.43
CA LEU A 268 6.27 0.15 -6.24
C LEU A 268 7.60 -0.62 -6.21
N TYR A 269 8.35 -0.51 -7.29
CA TYR A 269 9.77 -0.85 -7.32
C TYR A 269 10.59 0.31 -7.88
N SER A 270 11.85 0.42 -7.45
CA SER A 270 12.79 1.42 -7.95
C SER A 270 13.32 1.03 -9.32
N LEU A 271 13.26 1.95 -10.29
CA LEU A 271 13.86 1.76 -11.61
C LEU A 271 15.40 1.78 -11.56
N GLU A 272 15.98 2.37 -10.52
CA GLU A 272 17.43 2.42 -10.33
C GLU A 272 17.98 1.07 -9.85
N THR A 273 17.41 0.52 -8.77
CA THR A 273 17.89 -0.72 -8.17
C THR A 273 17.23 -1.96 -8.77
N GLY A 274 16.03 -1.79 -9.33
CA GLY A 274 15.18 -2.91 -9.70
C GLY A 274 14.64 -3.65 -8.48
N GLU A 275 14.57 -3.05 -7.31
CA GLU A 275 14.04 -3.72 -6.10
C GLU A 275 12.70 -3.11 -5.69
N GLU A 276 11.82 -3.93 -5.10
CA GLU A 276 10.62 -3.44 -4.43
C GLU A 276 11.00 -2.45 -3.35
N VAL A 277 10.24 -1.36 -3.25
CA VAL A 277 10.50 -0.33 -2.23
C VAL A 277 9.63 -0.55 -1.01
N PRO A 278 10.15 -0.28 0.21
CA PRO A 278 9.35 -0.35 1.42
C PRO A 278 8.17 0.63 1.37
N MET A 279 6.96 0.09 1.46
CA MET A 279 5.72 0.86 1.55
C MET A 279 5.24 0.95 3.00
N ILE A 280 4.04 1.51 3.22
CA ILE A 280 3.49 1.75 4.55
C ILE A 280 3.26 0.45 5.36
N SER A 281 2.94 -0.64 4.68
CA SER A 281 2.83 -1.99 5.24
C SER A 281 3.21 -3.02 4.17
N ASP A 282 3.27 -4.29 4.55
CA ASP A 282 3.28 -5.38 3.56
C ASP A 282 1.84 -5.71 3.09
N PHE A 283 1.73 -6.56 2.08
CA PHE A 283 0.46 -7.08 1.54
C PHE A 283 -0.34 -7.87 2.58
N ASP A 284 -1.66 -7.70 2.59
CA ASP A 284 -2.59 -8.35 3.52
C ASP A 284 -2.20 -8.21 5.00
N GLU A 285 -1.56 -7.10 5.39
CA GLU A 285 -1.21 -6.85 6.78
C GLU A 285 -2.43 -6.29 7.54
N PRO A 286 -3.07 -7.04 8.47
CA PRO A 286 -4.22 -6.56 9.24
C PRO A 286 -3.80 -5.61 10.36
N SER A 287 -3.27 -4.45 10.00
CA SER A 287 -2.86 -3.40 10.94
C SER A 287 -3.46 -2.05 10.54
N PRO A 288 -3.40 -1.01 11.39
CA PRO A 288 -3.76 0.34 10.98
C PRO A 288 -3.03 0.84 9.73
N ALA A 289 -1.85 0.28 9.41
CA ALA A 289 -1.08 0.66 8.25
C ALA A 289 -1.75 0.27 6.91
N GLN A 290 -2.70 -0.66 6.92
CA GLN A 290 -3.44 -1.01 5.70
C GLN A 290 -4.26 0.17 5.14
N TYR A 291 -4.76 1.06 6.01
CA TYR A 291 -5.67 2.13 5.59
C TYR A 291 -5.00 3.15 4.67
N ALA A 292 -5.74 3.56 3.63
CA ALA A 292 -5.21 4.42 2.58
C ALA A 292 -4.79 5.82 3.04
N GLN A 293 -5.27 6.26 4.20
CA GLN A 293 -4.90 7.54 4.81
C GLN A 293 -4.03 7.41 6.06
N PHE A 294 -3.52 6.20 6.36
CA PHE A 294 -2.72 5.95 7.56
C PHE A 294 -1.66 7.03 7.82
N ALA A 295 -1.70 7.62 9.01
CA ALA A 295 -0.90 8.79 9.34
C ALA A 295 0.51 8.44 9.87
N GLY A 296 0.78 7.17 10.18
CA GLY A 296 2.07 6.72 10.72
C GLY A 296 3.15 6.44 9.67
N GLY A 297 4.12 5.60 10.02
CA GLY A 297 5.27 5.27 9.16
C GLY A 297 6.25 6.44 8.94
N THR A 298 7.12 6.29 7.97
CA THR A 298 8.02 7.36 7.51
C THR A 298 7.34 8.29 6.51
N GLN A 299 7.87 9.51 6.39
CA GLN A 299 7.44 10.48 5.40
C GLN A 299 7.59 9.93 3.98
N LYS A 300 8.70 9.21 3.71
CA LYS A 300 8.93 8.58 2.42
C LYS A 300 7.89 7.51 2.11
N GLN A 301 7.58 6.61 3.05
CA GLN A 301 6.51 5.62 2.86
C GLN A 301 5.15 6.28 2.56
N ARG A 302 4.79 7.34 3.30
CA ARG A 302 3.54 8.09 3.04
C ARG A 302 3.56 8.76 1.68
N TYR A 303 4.67 9.39 1.30
CA TYR A 303 4.86 10.00 0.00
C TYR A 303 4.71 8.98 -1.14
N LEU A 304 5.34 7.81 -1.04
CA LEU A 304 5.27 6.76 -2.06
C LEU A 304 3.86 6.19 -2.19
N ARG A 305 3.16 5.96 -1.08
CA ARG A 305 1.74 5.57 -1.08
C ARG A 305 0.89 6.62 -1.79
N ASP A 306 1.06 7.89 -1.45
CA ASP A 306 0.27 8.98 -2.02
C ASP A 306 0.58 9.19 -3.51
N LEU A 307 1.85 9.02 -3.93
CA LEU A 307 2.27 9.01 -5.34
C LEU A 307 1.60 7.86 -6.10
N LEU A 308 1.66 6.63 -5.59
CA LEU A 308 1.01 5.47 -6.18
C LEU A 308 -0.49 5.74 -6.38
N ARG A 309 -1.17 6.15 -5.30
CA ARG A 309 -2.60 6.51 -5.33
C ARG A 309 -2.89 7.57 -6.39
N GLN A 310 -2.11 8.64 -6.43
CA GLN A 310 -2.29 9.71 -7.41
C GLN A 310 -2.14 9.20 -8.85
N GLN A 311 -1.08 8.43 -9.15
CA GLN A 311 -0.83 7.94 -10.50
C GLN A 311 -1.89 6.94 -10.95
N MET A 312 -2.35 6.07 -10.06
CA MET A 312 -3.47 5.17 -10.31
C MET A 312 -4.76 5.96 -10.60
N THR A 313 -5.12 6.92 -9.75
CA THR A 313 -6.35 7.72 -9.92
C THR A 313 -6.35 8.57 -11.18
N LEU A 314 -5.21 9.16 -11.58
CA LEU A 314 -5.08 9.89 -12.84
C LEU A 314 -5.42 9.04 -14.07
N GLN A 315 -5.30 7.71 -13.98
CA GLN A 315 -5.59 6.78 -15.06
C GLN A 315 -6.96 6.10 -14.93
N GLY A 316 -7.81 6.55 -14.00
CA GLY A 316 -9.19 6.09 -13.86
C GLY A 316 -9.42 4.95 -12.86
N PHE A 317 -8.41 4.64 -12.04
CA PHE A 317 -8.58 3.71 -10.92
C PHE A 317 -9.12 4.42 -9.67
N THR A 318 -10.01 3.75 -8.95
CA THR A 318 -10.48 4.15 -7.63
C THR A 318 -9.67 3.41 -6.57
N ALA A 319 -9.04 4.13 -5.65
CA ALA A 319 -8.33 3.52 -4.53
C ALA A 319 -9.32 3.07 -3.45
N SER A 320 -9.05 1.94 -2.80
CA SER A 320 -9.75 1.54 -1.57
C SER A 320 -9.38 2.50 -0.44
N ASP A 321 -10.33 2.80 0.45
CA ASP A 321 -10.02 3.49 1.71
C ASP A 321 -9.49 2.51 2.77
N MET A 322 -9.80 1.23 2.62
CA MET A 322 -9.45 0.17 3.56
C MET A 322 -8.04 -0.39 3.33
N GLU A 323 -7.59 -0.45 2.08
CA GLU A 323 -6.34 -1.10 1.68
C GLU A 323 -5.57 -0.21 0.72
N TRP A 324 -4.41 0.31 1.13
CA TRP A 324 -3.68 1.31 0.35
C TRP A 324 -3.16 0.78 -0.99
N TRP A 325 -3.01 -0.54 -1.11
CA TRP A 325 -2.52 -1.23 -2.29
C TRP A 325 -3.63 -1.60 -3.28
N HIS A 326 -4.91 -1.57 -2.86
CA HIS A 326 -6.05 -2.04 -3.65
C HIS A 326 -6.66 -0.94 -4.52
N PHE A 327 -6.85 -1.27 -5.81
CA PHE A 327 -7.44 -0.36 -6.78
C PHE A 327 -8.48 -1.05 -7.67
N ASP A 328 -9.60 -0.37 -7.92
CA ASP A 328 -10.66 -0.82 -8.83
C ASP A 328 -10.74 0.07 -10.08
N TYR A 329 -10.78 -0.51 -11.27
CA TYR A 329 -11.03 0.24 -12.51
C TYR A 329 -12.53 0.26 -12.84
N ASP A 330 -13.09 1.42 -13.19
CA ASP A 330 -14.53 1.59 -13.49
C ASP A 330 -15.46 1.11 -12.35
N ALA A 331 -15.12 1.45 -11.09
CA ALA A 331 -15.81 0.99 -9.88
C ALA A 331 -17.32 1.34 -9.80
N GLY A 332 -17.81 2.21 -10.69
CA GLY A 332 -19.23 2.57 -10.78
C GLY A 332 -20.11 1.53 -11.50
N ASN A 333 -19.52 0.53 -12.15
CA ASN A 333 -20.23 -0.52 -12.87
C ASN A 333 -20.05 -1.89 -12.19
N ARG A 334 -21.11 -2.71 -12.16
CA ARG A 334 -21.03 -4.07 -11.63
C ARG A 334 -20.63 -5.05 -12.73
N TYR A 335 -19.40 -5.55 -12.65
CA TYR A 335 -18.90 -6.54 -13.61
C TYR A 335 -19.23 -7.97 -13.19
N GLN A 336 -19.40 -8.84 -14.19
CA GLN A 336 -19.64 -10.27 -14.02
C GLN A 336 -18.57 -10.92 -13.16
N VAL A 337 -19.00 -11.72 -12.18
CA VAL A 337 -18.12 -12.63 -11.44
C VAL A 337 -17.67 -13.74 -12.38
N LEU A 338 -16.36 -13.86 -12.56
CA LEU A 338 -15.71 -14.83 -13.44
C LEU A 338 -15.11 -15.98 -12.63
N ASN A 339 -14.98 -17.12 -13.28
CA ASN A 339 -14.42 -18.33 -12.68
C ASN A 339 -13.54 -19.10 -13.68
N GLN A 340 -12.72 -18.34 -14.42
CA GLN A 340 -11.82 -18.85 -15.47
C GLN A 340 -10.61 -19.55 -14.88
#